data_AF-A0A2I1GPP7-F1
#
_entry.id   AF-A0A2I1GPP7-F1
#
_cell.length_a   1.000
_cell.length_b   1.000
_cell.length_c   1.000
_cell.angle_alpha   90.00
_cell.angle_beta   90.00
_cell.angle_gamma   90.00
#
_symmetry.space_group_name_H-M   'P 1'
#
loop_
_entity.id
_entity.type
_entity.pdbx_description
1 polymer ?
#
loop_
_entity_poly.entity_id
_entity_poly.type
_entity_poly.pdbx_seq_one_letter_code
_entity_poly.pdbx_strand_id
1 'polypeptide(L)'
;MQKPQRVAVQKETITAFSTYKYFHSPTNKFNQLDAKDIDEEIAKAKFYKNGSILSREIVTENQEKPVVKVVNNDCLIEALELKKKGYRPLVLNMASATSVGGGYKNGAGAQEENLFRRTNLFQYHESNKKDWYPIPEIGGIYCPNATIIRSSEQDQYEFLEVPEMMSFVAVAAMRRPRLIKNHSGEFALVPEAKKLTQRKIQAILNIGLDNGHDAIVLSAFGCGAYRNPPSIMAQLFYEVISTEYAGGGVNLPKTYRHISFAIIDDQNSNKEHNPEGNFLPFQNKFANGLDDRPISDISDAMDSIQESSEQVNQQNLLNNNNNNNKSKNEDNYDYRRNNVQNRRPYNEIRGKGRGKVRGGFGREGSSQTHGKQMTLDAVWKYKPSQDHIDQLIRMGYSAKISKRALYTTEGNMEEAVNWLMQNAISDKMISLSIDKNES
;
A
#
# COMPACT_ATOMS: atom_id res chain seq x y z
N MET A 1 18.31 -8.11 4.47
CA MET A 1 19.10 -9.11 3.70
C MET A 1 19.51 -8.55 2.33
N GLN A 2 20.56 -9.05 1.66
CA GLN A 2 20.92 -8.62 0.30
C GLN A 2 20.15 -9.40 -0.78
N LYS A 3 20.12 -8.87 -2.02
CA LYS A 3 19.38 -9.49 -3.14
C LYS A 3 19.79 -10.95 -3.43
N PRO A 4 21.08 -11.32 -3.51
CA PRO A 4 21.47 -12.71 -3.76
C PRO A 4 21.02 -13.69 -2.67
N GLN A 5 21.09 -13.27 -1.40
CA GLN A 5 20.63 -14.07 -0.26
C GLN A 5 19.12 -14.32 -0.34
N ARG A 6 18.31 -13.30 -0.68
CA ARG A 6 16.87 -13.48 -0.91
C ARG A 6 16.55 -14.46 -2.04
N VAL A 7 17.37 -14.50 -3.10
CA VAL A 7 17.23 -15.49 -4.18
C VAL A 7 17.53 -16.90 -3.68
N ALA A 8 18.55 -17.09 -2.84
CA ALA A 8 18.86 -18.38 -2.24
C ALA A 8 17.70 -18.88 -1.36
N VAL A 9 17.22 -18.04 -0.44
CA VAL A 9 16.04 -18.32 0.40
C VAL A 9 14.85 -18.73 -0.46
N GLN A 10 14.56 -17.99 -1.53
CA GLN A 10 13.43 -18.31 -2.41
C GLN A 10 13.56 -19.68 -3.08
N LYS A 11 14.77 -20.04 -3.55
CA LYS A 11 15.02 -21.34 -4.18
C LYS A 11 14.78 -22.46 -3.19
N GLU A 12 15.31 -22.34 -1.98
CA GLU A 12 15.13 -23.33 -0.92
C GLU A 12 13.65 -23.46 -0.50
N THR A 13 12.90 -22.35 -0.40
CA THR A 13 11.45 -22.39 -0.14
C THR A 13 10.72 -23.13 -1.27
N ILE A 14 11.05 -22.88 -2.53
CA ILE A 14 10.47 -23.62 -3.67
C ILE A 14 10.81 -25.11 -3.58
N THR A 15 12.07 -25.45 -3.26
CA THR A 15 12.50 -26.84 -3.07
C THR A 15 11.73 -27.51 -1.93
N ALA A 16 11.49 -26.81 -0.82
CA ALA A 16 10.74 -27.35 0.31
C ALA A 16 9.30 -27.76 -0.07
N PHE A 17 8.60 -26.92 -0.84
CA PHE A 17 7.26 -27.24 -1.33
C PHE A 17 7.25 -28.21 -2.52
N SER A 18 8.30 -28.24 -3.34
CA SER A 18 8.40 -29.22 -4.45
C SER A 18 8.69 -30.63 -3.95
N THR A 19 9.35 -30.74 -2.80
CA THR A 19 9.68 -32.03 -2.15
C THR A 19 8.79 -32.35 -0.96
N TYR A 20 7.90 -31.42 -0.59
CA TYR A 20 7.04 -31.46 0.60
C TYR A 20 7.81 -31.74 1.90
N LYS A 21 9.04 -31.24 2.03
CA LYS A 21 9.87 -31.45 3.21
C LYS A 21 10.87 -30.33 3.42
N TYR A 22 11.23 -30.07 4.67
CA TYR A 22 12.35 -29.21 5.01
C TYR A 22 12.95 -29.57 6.37
N PHE A 23 14.16 -29.09 6.62
CA PHE A 23 14.89 -29.34 7.85
C PHE A 23 14.99 -28.06 8.67
N HIS A 24 14.58 -28.13 9.93
CA HIS A 24 14.72 -27.07 10.91
C HIS A 24 16.05 -27.25 11.66
N SER A 25 17.08 -26.54 11.20
CA SER A 25 18.45 -26.66 11.73
C SER A 25 18.58 -26.43 13.24
N PRO A 26 17.92 -25.44 13.87
CA PRO A 26 18.10 -25.18 15.30
C PRO A 26 17.71 -26.34 16.22
N THR A 27 16.66 -27.09 15.86
CA THR A 27 16.16 -28.20 16.69
C THR A 27 16.43 -29.58 16.08
N ASN A 28 17.19 -29.65 14.98
CA ASN A 28 17.43 -30.87 14.21
C ASN A 28 16.15 -31.62 13.81
N LYS A 29 15.06 -30.89 13.60
CA LYS A 29 13.75 -31.48 13.28
C LYS A 29 13.54 -31.53 11.78
N PHE A 30 13.13 -32.69 11.28
CA PHE A 30 12.67 -32.85 9.91
C PHE A 30 11.16 -32.66 9.86
N ASN A 31 10.69 -31.77 8.99
CA ASN A 31 9.26 -31.52 8.79
C ASN A 31 8.82 -32.09 7.44
N GLN A 32 7.79 -32.94 7.47
CA GLN A 32 7.08 -33.44 6.30
C GLN A 32 5.80 -32.62 6.15
N LEU A 33 5.62 -32.00 4.98
CA LEU A 33 4.39 -31.32 4.59
C LEU A 33 3.45 -32.34 3.95
N ASP A 34 2.15 -32.18 4.17
CA ASP A 34 1.13 -32.97 3.49
C ASP A 34 0.78 -32.32 2.14
N ALA A 35 1.14 -33.00 1.05
CA ALA A 35 0.88 -32.52 -0.30
C ALA A 35 -0.61 -32.46 -0.62
N LYS A 36 -1.38 -33.43 -0.12
CA LYS A 36 -2.82 -33.52 -0.37
C LYS A 36 -3.54 -32.38 0.32
N ASP A 37 -3.22 -32.11 1.59
CA ASP A 37 -3.82 -30.98 2.32
C ASP A 37 -3.49 -29.65 1.64
N ILE A 38 -2.24 -29.47 1.18
CA ILE A 38 -1.84 -28.27 0.43
C ILE A 38 -2.65 -28.11 -0.87
N ASP A 39 -2.78 -29.18 -1.66
CA ASP A 39 -3.54 -29.15 -2.92
C ASP A 39 -5.04 -28.90 -2.67
N GLU A 40 -5.61 -29.45 -1.59
CA GLU A 40 -6.99 -29.21 -1.18
C GLU A 40 -7.24 -27.74 -0.79
N GLU A 41 -6.30 -27.08 -0.10
CA GLU A 41 -6.41 -25.65 0.19
C GLU A 41 -6.23 -24.78 -1.06
N ILE A 42 -5.31 -25.15 -1.96
CA ILE A 42 -5.12 -24.46 -3.25
C ILE A 42 -6.39 -24.51 -4.10
N ALA A 43 -7.09 -25.65 -4.13
CA ALA A 43 -8.34 -25.82 -4.87
C ALA A 43 -9.48 -24.92 -4.35
N LYS A 44 -9.41 -24.44 -3.10
CA LYS A 44 -10.40 -23.52 -2.49
C LYS A 44 -10.13 -22.05 -2.83
N ALA A 45 -9.05 -21.74 -3.54
CA ALA A 45 -8.74 -20.38 -3.96
C ALA A 45 -9.84 -19.79 -4.85
N LYS A 46 -10.12 -18.50 -4.70
CA LYS A 46 -11.18 -17.80 -5.43
C LYS A 46 -10.65 -16.58 -6.16
N PHE A 47 -11.10 -16.39 -7.40
CA PHE A 47 -10.82 -15.21 -8.20
C PHE A 47 -12.04 -14.30 -8.26
N TYR A 48 -11.89 -13.09 -7.73
CA TYR A 48 -12.94 -12.07 -7.73
C TYR A 48 -12.68 -11.09 -8.88
N LYS A 49 -13.55 -11.11 -9.90
CA LYS A 49 -13.52 -10.10 -10.98
C LYS A 49 -13.85 -8.70 -10.46
N ASN A 50 -14.72 -8.63 -9.47
CA ASN A 50 -15.09 -7.41 -8.74
C ASN A 50 -15.36 -7.79 -7.28
N GLY A 51 -14.46 -7.37 -6.37
CA GLY A 51 -14.64 -7.51 -4.93
C GLY A 51 -15.28 -6.29 -4.28
N SER A 52 -15.38 -5.15 -4.98
CA SER A 52 -15.88 -3.90 -4.38
C SER A 52 -17.38 -3.93 -4.05
N ILE A 53 -18.15 -4.86 -4.64
CA ILE A 53 -19.61 -4.93 -4.53
C ILE A 53 -20.03 -6.36 -4.17
N LEU A 54 -19.47 -6.92 -3.09
CA LEU A 54 -19.93 -8.20 -2.55
C LEU A 54 -21.00 -7.93 -1.49
N SER A 55 -22.09 -8.69 -1.52
CA SER A 55 -23.13 -8.61 -0.51
C SER A 55 -22.57 -9.05 0.84
N ARG A 56 -22.75 -8.21 1.86
CA ARG A 56 -22.46 -8.58 3.25
C ARG A 56 -23.75 -9.02 3.90
N GLU A 57 -23.69 -10.16 4.60
CA GLU A 57 -24.80 -10.65 5.40
C GLU A 57 -25.23 -9.58 6.43
N ILE A 58 -26.52 -9.29 6.50
CA ILE A 58 -27.07 -8.44 7.57
C ILE A 58 -27.26 -9.33 8.79
N VAL A 59 -26.64 -8.95 9.90
CA VAL A 59 -26.67 -9.71 11.15
C VAL A 59 -27.53 -9.00 12.19
N THR A 60 -28.31 -9.77 12.93
CA THR A 60 -29.25 -9.25 13.95
C THR A 60 -28.55 -8.98 15.27
N GLU A 61 -27.43 -9.66 15.53
CA GLU A 61 -26.60 -9.38 16.69
C GLU A 61 -26.01 -7.96 16.66
N ASN A 62 -25.78 -7.40 17.85
CA ASN A 62 -25.07 -6.14 17.97
C ASN A 62 -23.63 -6.32 17.47
N GLN A 63 -23.28 -5.65 16.38
CA GLN A 63 -21.91 -5.60 15.88
C GLN A 63 -21.16 -4.56 16.70
N GLU A 64 -20.18 -4.97 17.50
CA GLU A 64 -19.26 -4.03 18.13
C GLU A 64 -18.45 -3.26 17.07
N LYS A 65 -17.93 -2.10 17.47
CA LYS A 65 -16.98 -1.39 16.61
C LYS A 65 -15.69 -2.21 16.46
N PRO A 66 -15.10 -2.31 15.25
CA PRO A 66 -13.84 -3.00 15.08
C PRO A 66 -12.76 -2.33 15.92
N VAL A 67 -11.95 -3.13 16.59
CA VAL A 67 -10.69 -2.66 17.15
C VAL A 67 -9.75 -2.35 15.99
N VAL A 68 -9.33 -1.10 15.84
CA VAL A 68 -8.37 -0.68 14.82
C VAL A 68 -7.01 -0.40 15.47
N LYS A 69 -5.96 -1.09 15.02
CA LYS A 69 -4.59 -0.88 15.50
C LYS A 69 -3.64 -0.55 14.34
N VAL A 70 -2.63 0.25 14.64
CA VAL A 70 -1.48 0.47 13.75
C VAL A 70 -0.25 0.02 14.50
N VAL A 71 0.45 -0.98 13.95
CA VAL A 71 1.59 -1.63 14.61
C VAL A 71 2.82 -1.57 13.72
N ASN A 72 3.97 -1.25 14.32
CA ASN A 72 5.25 -1.28 13.64
C ASN A 72 5.81 -2.71 13.68
N ASN A 73 5.19 -3.60 12.92
CA ASN A 73 5.47 -5.03 12.97
C ASN A 73 5.28 -5.68 11.59
N ASP A 74 5.84 -6.88 11.43
CA ASP A 74 5.68 -7.70 10.24
C ASP A 74 4.24 -8.23 10.14
N CYS A 75 3.67 -8.17 8.93
CA CYS A 75 2.26 -8.54 8.72
C CYS A 75 1.95 -10.01 9.05
N LEU A 76 2.89 -10.94 8.86
CA LEU A 76 2.67 -12.34 9.24
C LEU A 76 2.83 -12.57 10.74
N ILE A 77 3.76 -11.86 11.39
CA ILE A 77 3.89 -11.91 12.85
C ILE A 77 2.58 -11.42 13.50
N GLU A 78 2.09 -10.24 13.09
CA GLU A 78 0.84 -9.70 13.60
C GLU A 78 -0.36 -10.63 13.36
N ALA A 79 -0.46 -11.21 12.16
CA ALA A 79 -1.54 -12.14 11.84
C ALA A 79 -1.47 -13.42 12.69
N LEU A 80 -0.29 -13.98 12.92
CA LEU A 80 -0.14 -15.15 13.79
C LEU A 80 -0.48 -14.83 15.24
N GLU A 81 -0.14 -13.64 15.74
CA GLU A 81 -0.54 -13.19 17.08
C GLU A 81 -2.06 -13.00 17.21
N LEU A 82 -2.74 -12.50 16.17
CA LEU A 82 -4.21 -12.44 16.14
C LEU A 82 -4.84 -13.84 16.10
N LYS A 83 -4.28 -14.75 15.30
CA LYS A 83 -4.74 -16.15 15.25
C LYS A 83 -4.63 -16.83 16.62
N LYS A 84 -3.53 -16.64 17.35
CA LYS A 84 -3.35 -17.14 18.72
C LYS A 84 -4.39 -16.58 19.72
N LYS A 85 -4.89 -15.36 19.47
CA LYS A 85 -5.96 -14.73 20.26
C LYS A 85 -7.36 -15.20 19.87
N GLY A 86 -7.49 -16.18 18.97
CA GLY A 86 -8.77 -16.76 18.55
C GLY A 86 -9.47 -16.03 17.41
N TYR A 87 -8.80 -15.06 16.77
CA TYR A 87 -9.31 -14.46 15.54
C TYR A 87 -9.05 -15.35 14.32
N ARG A 88 -9.75 -15.07 13.22
CA ARG A 88 -9.56 -15.65 11.89
C ARG A 88 -8.99 -14.60 10.93
N PRO A 89 -7.71 -14.23 11.06
CA PRO A 89 -7.12 -13.15 10.28
C PRO A 89 -6.99 -13.49 8.80
N LEU A 90 -7.18 -12.46 7.97
CA LEU A 90 -6.78 -12.41 6.56
C LEU A 90 -5.60 -11.46 6.41
N VAL A 91 -4.59 -11.80 5.61
CA VAL A 91 -3.45 -10.92 5.33
C VAL A 91 -3.55 -10.32 3.93
N LEU A 92 -3.42 -8.99 3.83
CA LEU A 92 -3.31 -8.32 2.53
C LEU A 92 -1.94 -8.63 1.89
N ASN A 93 -1.97 -9.27 0.72
CA ASN A 93 -0.85 -9.25 -0.22
C ASN A 93 -0.99 -8.01 -1.13
N MET A 94 -0.07 -7.05 -1.00
CA MET A 94 0.01 -5.84 -1.83
C MET A 94 0.53 -6.17 -3.23
N ALA A 95 -0.30 -6.87 -3.99
CA ALA A 95 0.10 -7.62 -5.16
C ALA A 95 0.48 -6.75 -6.36
N SER A 96 1.38 -7.26 -7.17
CA SER A 96 1.58 -6.78 -8.53
C SER A 96 0.40 -7.20 -9.41
N ALA A 97 -0.19 -6.23 -10.11
CA ALA A 97 -1.33 -6.49 -10.99
C ALA A 97 -0.98 -7.47 -12.13
N THR A 98 0.27 -7.50 -12.59
CA THR A 98 0.65 -8.21 -13.83
C THR A 98 1.68 -9.31 -13.63
N SER A 99 2.37 -9.33 -12.49
CA SER A 99 3.49 -10.25 -12.24
C SER A 99 3.24 -11.03 -10.97
N VAL A 100 3.02 -12.34 -11.09
CA VAL A 100 2.87 -13.25 -9.94
C VAL A 100 4.03 -13.07 -8.96
N GLY A 101 3.71 -12.69 -7.72
CA GLY A 101 4.70 -12.51 -6.67
C GLY A 101 5.71 -11.39 -6.96
N GLY A 102 5.38 -10.43 -7.84
CA GLY A 102 6.27 -9.34 -8.21
C GLY A 102 7.64 -9.83 -8.70
N GLY A 103 8.70 -9.42 -8.00
CA GLY A 103 10.08 -9.81 -8.29
C GLY A 103 10.62 -10.94 -7.40
N TYR A 104 9.78 -11.81 -6.84
CA TYR A 104 10.19 -12.76 -5.78
C TYR A 104 11.34 -13.68 -6.19
N LYS A 105 11.32 -14.23 -7.42
CA LYS A 105 12.41 -15.04 -8.00
C LYS A 105 13.72 -14.26 -8.20
N ASN A 106 13.64 -12.94 -8.26
CA ASN A 106 14.77 -12.05 -8.51
C ASN A 106 15.31 -11.41 -7.22
N GLY A 107 14.79 -11.77 -6.05
CA GLY A 107 15.24 -11.21 -4.77
C GLY A 107 14.83 -9.75 -4.55
N ALA A 108 13.75 -9.30 -5.20
CA ALA A 108 13.11 -8.04 -4.80
C ALA A 108 12.56 -8.15 -3.36
N GLY A 109 12.48 -7.01 -2.67
CA GLY A 109 12.27 -6.96 -1.22
C GLY A 109 11.08 -6.12 -0.80
N ALA A 110 9.99 -6.09 -1.57
CA ALA A 110 8.73 -5.53 -1.08
C ALA A 110 7.94 -6.61 -0.30
N GLN A 111 6.77 -6.22 0.21
CA GLN A 111 5.91 -7.08 1.03
C GLN A 111 5.46 -8.34 0.27
N GLU A 112 4.97 -8.21 -0.97
CA GLU A 112 4.56 -9.35 -1.80
C GLU A 112 5.68 -10.38 -1.93
N GLU A 113 6.91 -9.96 -2.25
CA GLU A 113 8.02 -10.91 -2.38
C GLU A 113 8.43 -11.54 -1.04
N ASN A 114 8.25 -10.82 0.08
CA ASN A 114 8.49 -11.38 1.42
C ASN A 114 7.49 -12.50 1.72
N LEU A 115 6.20 -12.29 1.43
CA LEU A 115 5.17 -13.30 1.59
C LEU A 115 5.47 -14.54 0.74
N PHE A 116 5.87 -14.36 -0.52
CA PHE A 116 6.22 -15.46 -1.43
C PHE A 116 7.48 -16.23 -1.04
N ARG A 117 8.42 -15.60 -0.32
CA ARG A 117 9.60 -16.28 0.24
C ARG A 117 9.27 -17.16 1.43
N ARG A 118 8.18 -16.84 2.14
CA ARG A 118 7.82 -17.48 3.41
C ARG A 118 6.73 -18.53 3.29
N THR A 119 6.01 -18.54 2.16
CA THR A 119 4.80 -19.33 1.98
C THR A 119 4.76 -20.06 0.64
N ASN A 120 3.74 -20.90 0.45
CA ASN A 120 3.42 -21.50 -0.84
C ASN A 120 2.51 -20.65 -1.75
N LEU A 121 2.37 -19.34 -1.53
CA LEU A 121 1.53 -18.49 -2.38
C LEU A 121 1.84 -18.63 -3.88
N PHE A 122 3.09 -18.94 -4.26
CA PHE A 122 3.41 -19.19 -5.66
C PHE A 122 2.67 -20.39 -6.27
N GLN A 123 2.32 -21.43 -5.49
CA GLN A 123 1.53 -22.58 -5.99
C GLN A 123 0.08 -22.17 -6.30
N TYR A 124 -0.49 -21.24 -5.51
CA TYR A 124 -1.79 -20.65 -5.76
C TYR A 124 -1.79 -19.82 -7.06
N HIS A 125 -0.79 -18.95 -7.22
CA HIS A 125 -0.80 -17.93 -8.27
C HIS A 125 -0.20 -18.38 -9.61
N GLU A 126 0.91 -19.15 -9.63
CA GLU A 126 1.59 -19.50 -10.89
C GLU A 126 0.75 -20.48 -11.73
N SER A 127 0.10 -21.45 -11.09
CA SER A 127 -0.76 -22.45 -11.76
C SER A 127 -1.95 -21.81 -12.47
N ASN A 128 -2.46 -20.70 -11.92
CA ASN A 128 -3.65 -19.98 -12.42
C ASN A 128 -3.29 -18.67 -13.15
N LYS A 129 -2.02 -18.45 -13.45
CA LYS A 129 -1.52 -17.16 -13.96
C LYS A 129 -2.23 -16.70 -15.23
N LYS A 130 -2.55 -17.63 -16.13
CA LYS A 130 -3.20 -17.30 -17.41
C LYS A 130 -4.61 -16.74 -17.23
N ASP A 131 -5.31 -17.18 -16.19
CA ASP A 131 -6.72 -16.87 -15.99
C ASP A 131 -6.93 -15.72 -14.99
N TRP A 132 -5.99 -15.53 -14.06
CA TRP A 132 -6.14 -14.54 -12.98
C TRP A 132 -5.35 -13.25 -13.20
N TYR A 133 -4.41 -13.22 -14.16
CA TYR A 133 -3.58 -12.04 -14.43
C TYR A 133 -3.86 -11.44 -15.81
N PRO A 134 -3.96 -10.10 -15.92
CA PRO A 134 -3.80 -9.13 -14.84
C PRO A 134 -4.94 -9.14 -13.81
N ILE A 135 -4.60 -8.91 -12.54
CA ILE A 135 -5.60 -8.79 -11.46
C ILE A 135 -6.51 -7.60 -11.80
N PRO A 136 -7.85 -7.77 -11.80
CA PRO A 136 -8.78 -6.69 -12.10
C PRO A 136 -8.66 -5.50 -11.16
N GLU A 137 -8.93 -4.29 -11.66
CA GLU A 137 -8.73 -3.04 -10.92
C GLU A 137 -9.47 -2.99 -9.57
N ILE A 138 -10.65 -3.61 -9.47
CA ILE A 138 -11.46 -3.69 -8.25
C ILE A 138 -11.68 -5.15 -7.82
N GLY A 139 -10.86 -6.06 -8.33
CA GLY A 139 -10.91 -7.48 -8.03
C GLY A 139 -9.85 -7.90 -7.02
N GLY A 140 -9.71 -9.21 -6.87
CA GLY A 140 -8.68 -9.80 -6.01
C GLY A 140 -8.62 -11.31 -6.12
N ILE A 141 -7.55 -11.88 -5.61
CA ILE A 141 -7.37 -13.34 -5.51
C ILE A 141 -7.35 -13.70 -4.03
N TYR A 142 -8.26 -14.57 -3.61
CA TYR A 142 -8.30 -15.12 -2.27
C TYR A 142 -7.56 -16.46 -2.22
N CYS A 143 -6.63 -16.59 -1.29
CA CYS A 143 -5.80 -17.77 -1.07
C CYS A 143 -6.01 -18.26 0.38
N PRO A 144 -6.91 -19.22 0.65
CA PRO A 144 -7.12 -19.73 1.99
C PRO A 144 -5.92 -20.53 2.50
N ASN A 145 -5.59 -20.42 3.79
CA ASN A 145 -4.69 -21.34 4.51
C ASN A 145 -3.35 -21.68 3.81
N ALA A 146 -2.74 -20.72 3.12
CA ALA A 146 -1.41 -20.90 2.56
C ALA A 146 -0.41 -21.22 3.69
N THR A 147 0.43 -22.23 3.45
CA THR A 147 1.38 -22.76 4.42
C THR A 147 2.56 -21.81 4.56
N ILE A 148 2.88 -21.42 5.79
CA ILE A 148 4.05 -20.63 6.17
C ILE A 148 5.12 -21.58 6.71
N ILE A 149 6.30 -21.54 6.11
CA ILE A 149 7.44 -22.39 6.53
C ILE A 149 8.67 -21.59 6.93
N ARG A 150 8.65 -20.25 6.86
CA ARG A 150 9.80 -19.41 7.19
C ARG A 150 9.45 -18.26 8.13
N SER A 151 10.41 -17.93 9.00
CA SER A 151 10.42 -16.75 9.85
C SER A 151 10.57 -15.44 9.05
N SER A 152 10.62 -14.31 9.74
CA SER A 152 10.71 -12.98 9.14
C SER A 152 12.06 -12.73 8.43
N GLU A 153 12.17 -11.65 7.65
CA GLU A 153 13.48 -11.26 7.09
C GLU A 153 14.47 -10.83 8.18
N GLN A 154 13.99 -10.32 9.32
CA GLN A 154 14.84 -9.95 10.46
C GLN A 154 15.49 -11.20 11.05
N ASP A 155 14.72 -12.28 11.15
CA ASP A 155 15.14 -13.61 11.60
C ASP A 155 15.74 -14.45 10.46
N GLN A 156 16.28 -13.77 9.43
CA GLN A 156 17.00 -14.35 8.30
C GLN A 156 16.23 -15.40 7.49
N TYR A 157 14.89 -15.40 7.54
CA TYR A 157 14.07 -16.42 6.91
C TYR A 157 14.49 -17.84 7.32
N GLU A 158 14.79 -18.07 8.59
CA GLU A 158 14.95 -19.42 9.12
C GLU A 158 13.68 -20.25 8.87
N PHE A 159 13.81 -21.55 8.61
CA PHE A 159 12.63 -22.41 8.56
C PHE A 159 11.91 -22.38 9.92
N LEU A 160 10.59 -22.56 9.94
CA LEU A 160 9.85 -22.68 11.20
C LEU A 160 9.96 -24.11 11.73
N GLU A 161 10.04 -24.31 13.04
CA GLU A 161 10.01 -25.67 13.59
C GLU A 161 8.67 -26.39 13.33
N VAL A 162 7.58 -25.62 13.34
CA VAL A 162 6.22 -26.07 13.06
C VAL A 162 5.66 -25.18 11.95
N PRO A 163 5.23 -25.74 10.80
CA PRO A 163 4.55 -24.97 9.77
C PRO A 163 3.29 -24.30 10.33
N GLU A 164 3.03 -23.09 9.88
CA GLU A 164 1.80 -22.36 10.20
C GLU A 164 0.93 -22.21 8.97
N MET A 165 -0.33 -21.79 9.14
CA MET A 165 -1.26 -21.51 8.04
C MET A 165 -1.89 -20.14 8.21
N MET A 166 -2.06 -19.44 7.09
CA MET A 166 -2.70 -18.13 7.05
C MET A 166 -3.41 -17.91 5.71
N SER A 167 -4.56 -17.22 5.73
CA SER A 167 -5.26 -16.84 4.51
C SER A 167 -4.79 -15.48 4.00
N PHE A 168 -4.82 -15.29 2.69
CA PHE A 168 -4.37 -14.07 2.03
C PHE A 168 -5.40 -13.54 1.03
N VAL A 169 -5.38 -12.22 0.83
CA VAL A 169 -6.05 -11.58 -0.30
C VAL A 169 -5.04 -10.74 -1.09
N ALA A 170 -4.91 -11.03 -2.38
CA ALA A 170 -4.05 -10.31 -3.30
C ALA A 170 -4.86 -9.25 -4.06
N VAL A 171 -4.56 -7.98 -3.80
CA VAL A 171 -5.16 -6.83 -4.51
C VAL A 171 -4.04 -5.88 -4.92
N ALA A 172 -4.14 -5.32 -6.13
CA ALA A 172 -3.13 -4.42 -6.66
C ALA A 172 -3.49 -2.94 -6.42
N ALA A 173 -2.55 -2.19 -5.83
CA ALA A 173 -2.69 -0.73 -5.66
C ALA A 173 -2.55 0.00 -7.00
N MET A 174 -3.05 1.24 -7.06
CA MET A 174 -2.78 2.11 -8.20
C MET A 174 -1.28 2.44 -8.26
N ARG A 175 -0.67 2.35 -9.44
CA ARG A 175 0.76 2.66 -9.61
C ARG A 175 0.95 4.12 -10.00
N ARG A 176 1.62 4.90 -9.15
CA ARG A 176 1.94 6.33 -9.33
C ARG A 176 0.68 7.14 -9.67
N PRO A 177 -0.31 7.20 -8.77
CA PRO A 177 -1.55 7.91 -9.03
C PRO A 177 -1.26 9.39 -9.34
N ARG A 178 -2.08 9.99 -10.21
CA ARG A 178 -2.01 11.42 -10.49
C ARG A 178 -2.47 12.20 -9.26
N LEU A 179 -1.67 13.20 -8.88
CA LEU A 179 -1.95 14.09 -7.76
C LEU A 179 -2.34 15.49 -8.26
N ILE A 180 -3.18 16.16 -7.46
CA ILE A 180 -3.56 17.58 -7.60
C ILE A 180 -3.30 18.29 -6.27
N LYS A 181 -3.22 19.62 -6.28
CA LYS A 181 -3.26 20.40 -5.04
C LYS A 181 -4.71 20.73 -4.69
N ASN A 182 -5.10 20.51 -3.43
CA ASN A 182 -6.39 20.95 -2.91
C ASN A 182 -6.40 22.47 -2.67
N HIS A 183 -7.53 23.01 -2.21
CA HIS A 183 -7.70 24.43 -1.89
C HIS A 183 -6.70 24.93 -0.83
N SER A 184 -6.22 24.05 0.05
CA SER A 184 -5.20 24.33 1.07
C SER A 184 -3.76 24.16 0.57
N GLY A 185 -3.56 23.88 -0.72
CA GLY A 185 -2.24 23.69 -1.33
C GLY A 185 -1.60 22.32 -1.09
N GLU A 186 -2.28 21.40 -0.40
CA GLU A 186 -1.80 20.05 -0.09
C GLU A 186 -2.08 19.07 -1.23
N PHE A 187 -1.27 18.03 -1.36
CA PHE A 187 -1.49 17.01 -2.38
C PHE A 187 -2.70 16.13 -2.05
N ALA A 188 -3.52 15.88 -3.07
CA ALA A 188 -4.66 14.96 -3.06
C ALA A 188 -4.64 14.10 -4.33
N LEU A 189 -5.34 12.96 -4.32
CA LEU A 189 -5.60 12.22 -5.56
C LEU A 189 -6.59 13.01 -6.43
N VAL A 190 -6.49 12.85 -7.75
CA VAL A 190 -7.59 13.23 -8.64
C VAL A 190 -8.87 12.45 -8.29
N PRO A 191 -10.08 13.01 -8.49
CA PRO A 191 -11.33 12.41 -8.05
C PRO A 191 -11.52 10.95 -8.50
N GLU A 192 -11.14 10.61 -9.73
CA GLU A 192 -11.28 9.27 -10.29
C GLU A 192 -10.34 8.28 -9.60
N ALA A 193 -9.11 8.72 -9.30
CA ALA A 193 -8.14 7.91 -8.57
C ALA A 193 -8.52 7.74 -7.10
N LYS A 194 -9.13 8.76 -6.49
CA LYS A 194 -9.74 8.66 -5.15
C LYS A 194 -10.82 7.58 -5.14
N LYS A 195 -11.83 7.68 -6.02
CA LYS A 195 -12.95 6.74 -6.11
C LYS A 195 -12.47 5.32 -6.40
N LEU A 196 -11.53 5.15 -7.33
CA LEU A 196 -10.98 3.82 -7.64
C LEU A 196 -10.20 3.23 -6.45
N THR A 197 -9.45 4.04 -5.72
CA THR A 197 -8.71 3.59 -4.53
C THR A 197 -9.66 3.18 -3.41
N GLN A 198 -10.74 3.94 -3.16
CA GLN A 198 -11.80 3.55 -2.22
C GLN A 198 -12.41 2.19 -2.61
N ARG A 199 -12.71 1.97 -3.90
CA ARG A 199 -13.22 0.68 -4.40
C ARG A 199 -12.23 -0.47 -4.24
N LYS A 200 -10.93 -0.23 -4.38
CA LYS A 200 -9.90 -1.23 -4.08
C LYS A 200 -9.86 -1.58 -2.59
N ILE A 201 -10.02 -0.59 -1.71
CA ILE A 201 -10.11 -0.80 -0.26
C ILE A 201 -11.35 -1.62 0.08
N GLN A 202 -12.51 -1.27 -0.49
CA GLN A 202 -13.75 -2.06 -0.37
C GLN A 202 -13.52 -3.50 -0.85
N ALA A 203 -12.86 -3.70 -1.99
CA ALA A 203 -12.56 -5.05 -2.49
C ALA A 203 -11.72 -5.88 -1.52
N ILE A 204 -10.71 -5.29 -0.87
CA ILE A 204 -9.89 -5.98 0.14
C ILE A 204 -10.77 -6.45 1.31
N LEU A 205 -11.61 -5.55 1.84
CA LEU A 205 -12.43 -5.80 3.03
C LEU A 205 -13.58 -6.77 2.73
N ASN A 206 -14.28 -6.57 1.62
CA ASN A 206 -15.39 -7.41 1.22
C ASN A 206 -14.96 -8.85 0.92
N ILE A 207 -13.85 -9.05 0.20
CA ILE A 207 -13.35 -10.42 -0.08
C ILE A 207 -13.03 -11.16 1.21
N GLY A 208 -12.52 -10.46 2.23
CA GLY A 208 -12.25 -11.11 3.51
C GLY A 208 -13.51 -11.51 4.27
N LEU A 209 -14.50 -10.61 4.34
CA LEU A 209 -15.78 -10.90 5.00
C LEU A 209 -16.56 -12.00 4.27
N ASP A 210 -16.56 -12.01 2.94
CA ASP A 210 -17.17 -13.05 2.09
C ASP A 210 -16.58 -14.44 2.36
N ASN A 211 -15.32 -14.51 2.79
CA ASN A 211 -14.66 -15.77 3.18
C ASN A 211 -14.67 -16.01 4.71
N GLY A 212 -15.50 -15.28 5.45
CA GLY A 212 -15.77 -15.51 6.86
C GLY A 212 -14.62 -15.11 7.80
N HIS A 213 -13.73 -14.22 7.36
CA HIS A 213 -12.70 -13.66 8.22
C HIS A 213 -13.28 -12.59 9.14
N ASP A 214 -12.94 -12.65 10.43
CA ASP A 214 -13.37 -11.67 11.44
C ASP A 214 -12.24 -10.71 11.87
N ALA A 215 -11.02 -10.95 11.36
CA ALA A 215 -9.90 -10.04 11.48
C ALA A 215 -9.17 -9.86 10.15
N ILE A 216 -8.52 -8.72 9.97
CA ILE A 216 -7.68 -8.45 8.79
C ILE A 216 -6.41 -7.71 9.17
N VAL A 217 -5.30 -8.12 8.57
CA VAL A 217 -3.99 -7.47 8.66
C VAL A 217 -3.70 -6.79 7.33
N LEU A 218 -3.77 -5.47 7.36
CA LEU A 218 -3.48 -4.54 6.28
C LEU A 218 -2.04 -4.03 6.37
N SER A 219 -1.62 -3.26 5.36
CA SER A 219 -0.33 -2.56 5.31
C SER A 219 -0.50 -1.21 4.61
N ALA A 220 0.60 -0.45 4.45
CA ALA A 220 0.64 0.81 3.72
C ALA A 220 0.46 0.61 2.21
N PHE A 221 -0.79 0.34 1.80
CA PHE A 221 -1.16 -0.14 0.47
C PHE A 221 -0.65 0.76 -0.65
N GLY A 222 0.32 0.26 -1.43
CA GLY A 222 0.91 0.97 -2.56
C GLY A 222 1.85 2.12 -2.20
N CYS A 223 2.20 2.31 -0.93
CA CYS A 223 2.99 3.45 -0.46
C CYS A 223 4.50 3.33 -0.70
N GLY A 224 5.00 2.15 -1.07
CA GLY A 224 6.40 1.93 -1.44
C GLY A 224 6.65 2.12 -2.94
N ALA A 225 6.99 1.04 -3.65
CA ALA A 225 7.35 1.08 -5.07
C ALA A 225 6.28 1.71 -6.00
N TYR A 226 5.03 1.74 -5.57
CA TYR A 226 3.90 2.28 -6.33
C TYR A 226 3.63 3.76 -6.04
N ARG A 227 4.34 4.37 -5.06
CA ARG A 227 4.34 5.80 -4.77
C ARG A 227 2.96 6.41 -4.50
N ASN A 228 2.08 5.69 -3.81
CA ASN A 228 0.86 6.29 -3.24
C ASN A 228 1.23 7.09 -1.99
N PRO A 229 0.78 8.34 -1.82
CA PRO A 229 1.10 9.11 -0.62
C PRO A 229 0.50 8.46 0.65
N PRO A 230 1.28 8.15 1.69
CA PRO A 230 0.77 7.40 2.84
C PRO A 230 -0.32 8.11 3.64
N SER A 231 -0.24 9.44 3.81
CA SER A 231 -1.27 10.22 4.50
C SER A 231 -2.62 10.15 3.80
N ILE A 232 -2.60 10.22 2.47
CA ILE A 232 -3.80 10.05 1.64
C ILE A 232 -4.33 8.62 1.76
N MET A 233 -3.46 7.60 1.66
CA MET A 233 -3.90 6.21 1.79
C MET A 233 -4.52 5.92 3.16
N ALA A 234 -3.90 6.39 4.25
CA ALA A 234 -4.44 6.27 5.60
C ALA A 234 -5.82 6.95 5.71
N GLN A 235 -5.96 8.16 5.14
CA GLN A 235 -7.23 8.88 5.09
C GLN A 235 -8.31 8.10 4.33
N LEU A 236 -7.98 7.49 3.19
CA LEU A 236 -8.96 6.72 2.41
C LEU A 236 -9.38 5.42 3.10
N PHE A 237 -8.45 4.72 3.74
CA PHE A 237 -8.81 3.58 4.59
C PHE A 237 -9.73 4.00 5.73
N TYR A 238 -9.40 5.11 6.39
CA TYR A 238 -10.21 5.64 7.48
C TYR A 238 -11.63 5.99 7.00
N GLU A 239 -11.75 6.72 5.89
CA GLU A 239 -13.04 7.07 5.29
C GLU A 239 -13.88 5.80 5.07
N VAL A 240 -13.39 4.85 4.28
CA VAL A 240 -14.11 3.61 3.94
C VAL A 240 -14.48 2.81 5.19
N ILE A 241 -13.54 2.60 6.12
CA ILE A 241 -13.79 1.82 7.33
C ILE A 241 -14.84 2.53 8.21
N SER A 242 -14.72 3.84 8.41
CA SER A 242 -15.62 4.61 9.27
C SER A 242 -17.05 4.71 8.73
N THR A 243 -17.23 4.69 7.41
CA THR A 243 -18.56 4.83 6.79
C THR A 243 -19.26 3.49 6.57
N GLU A 244 -18.51 2.44 6.23
CA GLU A 244 -19.11 1.19 5.75
C GLU A 244 -18.85 -0.01 6.68
N TYR A 245 -17.81 0.03 7.52
CA TYR A 245 -17.33 -1.12 8.31
C TYR A 245 -17.21 -0.80 9.81
N ALA A 246 -17.75 0.33 10.28
CA ALA A 246 -17.60 0.78 11.65
C ALA A 246 -18.39 -0.03 12.70
N GLY A 247 -19.36 -0.85 12.28
CA GLY A 247 -20.24 -1.56 13.21
C GLY A 247 -20.96 -0.59 14.15
N GLY A 248 -21.08 -0.94 15.42
CA GLY A 248 -21.64 -0.08 16.47
C GLY A 248 -23.18 -0.11 16.57
N GLY A 249 -23.82 -1.19 16.13
CA GLY A 249 -25.27 -1.31 16.16
C GLY A 249 -25.81 -2.69 15.76
N VAL A 250 -27.13 -2.80 15.70
CA VAL A 250 -27.88 -4.02 15.33
C VAL A 250 -28.44 -3.91 13.91
N ASN A 251 -28.73 -5.04 13.27
CA ASN A 251 -29.27 -5.11 11.90
C ASN A 251 -28.36 -4.41 10.86
N LEU A 252 -27.04 -4.53 11.07
CA LEU A 252 -26.03 -3.96 10.19
C LEU A 252 -25.41 -5.04 9.30
N PRO A 253 -24.85 -4.67 8.14
CA PRO A 253 -23.96 -5.55 7.40
C PRO A 253 -22.80 -6.00 8.30
N LYS A 254 -22.48 -7.29 8.25
CA LYS A 254 -21.38 -7.90 9.00
C LYS A 254 -20.08 -7.13 8.77
N THR A 255 -19.29 -6.98 9.83
CA THR A 255 -17.99 -6.30 9.79
C THR A 255 -16.91 -7.08 10.53
N TYR A 256 -15.70 -6.53 10.54
CA TYR A 256 -14.55 -7.07 11.26
C TYR A 256 -14.66 -6.81 12.75
N ARG A 257 -14.12 -7.73 13.56
CA ARG A 257 -13.86 -7.52 14.99
C ARG A 257 -12.51 -6.85 15.21
N HIS A 258 -11.54 -7.10 14.33
CA HIS A 258 -10.19 -6.55 14.44
C HIS A 258 -9.59 -6.16 13.08
N ILE A 259 -9.07 -4.95 12.98
CA ILE A 259 -8.34 -4.43 11.81
C ILE A 259 -6.97 -3.97 12.30
N SER A 260 -5.89 -4.59 11.81
CA SER A 260 -4.52 -4.20 12.15
C SER A 260 -3.79 -3.71 10.91
N PHE A 261 -3.20 -2.52 10.96
CA PHE A 261 -2.27 -2.02 9.97
C PHE A 261 -0.84 -2.35 10.43
N ALA A 262 -0.30 -3.46 9.93
CA ALA A 262 1.08 -3.88 10.17
C ALA A 262 2.00 -3.23 9.12
N ILE A 263 2.78 -2.25 9.54
CA ILE A 263 3.59 -1.40 8.65
C ILE A 263 5.03 -1.32 9.19
N ILE A 264 5.97 -1.85 8.41
CA ILE A 264 7.40 -1.66 8.61
C ILE A 264 7.90 -0.61 7.60
N ASP A 265 8.61 0.39 8.10
CA ASP A 265 9.36 1.29 7.23
C ASP A 265 10.63 0.59 6.71
N ASP A 266 10.70 0.45 5.39
CA ASP A 266 11.76 -0.25 4.68
C ASP A 266 12.62 0.69 3.82
N GLN A 267 13.43 0.12 2.93
CA GLN A 267 14.23 0.86 1.96
C GLN A 267 13.43 1.75 0.98
N ASN A 268 12.11 1.57 0.88
CA ASN A 268 11.20 2.39 0.08
C ASN A 268 10.52 3.49 0.92
N SER A 269 10.83 3.57 2.21
CA SER A 269 10.34 4.58 3.14
C SER A 269 11.31 5.77 3.21
N ASN A 270 10.83 6.91 3.75
CA ASN A 270 11.61 8.14 3.85
C ASN A 270 12.16 8.62 2.49
N LYS A 271 11.37 8.43 1.42
CA LYS A 271 11.64 8.95 0.09
C LYS A 271 10.81 10.20 -0.14
N GLU A 272 11.05 10.83 -1.27
CA GLU A 272 10.34 12.04 -1.69
C GLU A 272 8.81 11.89 -1.72
N HIS A 273 8.28 10.70 -2.01
CA HIS A 273 6.84 10.43 -2.03
C HIS A 273 6.25 10.03 -0.67
N ASN A 274 7.09 9.82 0.35
CA ASN A 274 6.72 9.41 1.71
C ASN A 274 7.79 9.87 2.74
N PRO A 275 7.99 11.19 2.89
CA PRO A 275 9.12 11.75 3.65
C PRO A 275 9.07 11.45 5.16
N GLU A 276 7.91 11.08 5.69
CA GLU A 276 7.70 10.71 7.10
C GLU A 276 7.65 9.20 7.32
N GLY A 277 8.04 8.42 6.31
CA GLY A 277 7.81 6.98 6.28
C GLY A 277 6.36 6.64 5.98
N ASN A 278 6.03 5.37 6.10
CA ASN A 278 4.69 4.83 5.88
C ASN A 278 3.95 4.60 7.21
N PHE A 279 4.66 4.28 8.30
CA PHE A 279 4.05 3.99 9.59
C PHE A 279 3.37 5.21 10.23
N LEU A 280 4.09 6.33 10.36
CA LEU A 280 3.61 7.50 11.10
C LEU A 280 2.30 8.10 10.55
N PRO A 281 2.11 8.24 9.22
CA PRO A 281 0.84 8.77 8.69
C PRO A 281 -0.38 7.91 9.03
N PHE A 282 -0.22 6.57 9.05
CA PHE A 282 -1.28 5.67 9.50
C PHE A 282 -1.50 5.77 11.01
N GLN A 283 -0.41 5.79 11.79
CA GLN A 283 -0.49 5.92 13.25
C GLN A 283 -1.26 7.20 13.63
N ASN A 284 -0.91 8.34 13.05
CA ASN A 284 -1.58 9.61 13.33
C ASN A 284 -3.05 9.56 12.95
N LYS A 285 -3.39 8.95 11.82
CA LYS A 285 -4.78 8.92 11.32
C LYS A 285 -5.71 8.09 12.19
N PHE A 286 -5.21 6.99 12.75
CA PHE A 286 -5.99 6.05 13.57
C PHE A 286 -5.71 6.17 15.07
N ALA A 287 -4.96 7.19 15.52
CA ALA A 287 -4.57 7.37 16.92
C ALA A 287 -5.76 7.42 17.89
N ASN A 288 -6.89 7.99 17.44
CA ASN A 288 -8.10 8.16 18.24
C ASN A 288 -9.17 7.09 17.94
N GLY A 289 -8.81 6.01 17.24
CA GLY A 289 -9.78 5.01 16.78
C GLY A 289 -10.66 5.52 15.64
N LEU A 290 -11.83 4.91 15.46
CA LEU A 290 -12.86 5.38 14.52
C LEU A 290 -13.80 6.35 15.24
N ASP A 291 -14.25 7.40 14.56
CA ASP A 291 -15.19 8.37 15.13
C ASP A 291 -16.49 7.70 15.62
N ASP A 292 -17.15 8.33 16.60
CA ASP A 292 -18.51 7.99 17.04
C ASP A 292 -19.61 8.50 16.11
N ARG A 293 -19.26 8.89 14.88
CA ARG A 293 -20.26 9.31 13.89
C ARG A 293 -21.25 8.13 13.71
N PRO A 294 -22.54 8.32 14.02
CA PRO A 294 -23.54 7.30 13.72
C PRO A 294 -23.46 7.00 12.23
N ILE A 295 -23.63 5.74 11.84
CA ILE A 295 -23.89 5.37 10.43
C ILE A 295 -25.16 6.14 10.08
N SER A 296 -25.00 7.29 9.43
CA SER A 296 -26.03 8.34 9.44
C SER A 296 -27.26 7.95 8.65
N ASP A 297 -27.10 7.06 7.67
CA ASP A 297 -28.21 6.45 6.98
C ASP A 297 -27.82 5.06 6.47
N ILE A 298 -28.69 4.10 6.72
CA ILE A 298 -28.66 2.80 6.03
C ILE A 298 -28.64 3.01 4.50
N SER A 299 -29.13 4.16 3.99
CA SER A 299 -29.07 4.52 2.57
C SER A 299 -27.64 4.69 2.05
N ASP A 300 -26.66 5.22 2.78
CA ASP A 300 -25.29 5.32 2.24
C ASP A 300 -24.62 3.93 2.13
N ALA A 301 -24.94 3.02 3.06
CA ALA A 301 -24.53 1.62 2.98
C ALA A 301 -25.31 0.86 1.88
N MET A 302 -26.58 1.21 1.65
CA MET A 302 -27.47 0.59 0.66
C MET A 302 -27.40 1.22 -0.74
N ASP A 303 -26.93 2.45 -0.92
CA ASP A 303 -26.79 3.14 -2.21
C ASP A 303 -25.64 2.54 -3.01
N SER A 304 -24.62 2.04 -2.31
CA SER A 304 -23.60 1.14 -2.88
C SER A 304 -24.21 -0.16 -3.45
N ILE A 305 -25.38 -0.57 -2.94
CA ILE A 305 -26.15 -1.74 -3.36
C ILE A 305 -27.20 -1.35 -4.42
N GLN A 306 -27.82 -0.16 -4.35
CA GLN A 306 -28.88 0.27 -5.27
C GLN A 306 -28.36 0.82 -6.60
N GLU A 307 -27.28 1.63 -6.63
CA GLU A 307 -26.61 2.04 -7.88
C GLU A 307 -26.17 0.80 -8.71
N SER A 308 -25.89 -0.32 -8.02
CA SER A 308 -25.46 -1.58 -8.64
C SER A 308 -26.60 -2.30 -9.37
N SER A 309 -27.84 -2.20 -8.89
CA SER A 309 -29.01 -2.84 -9.51
C SER A 309 -29.45 -2.12 -10.78
N GLU A 310 -29.35 -0.79 -10.81
CA GLU A 310 -29.71 0.03 -11.97
C GLU A 310 -28.64 -0.02 -13.07
N GLN A 311 -27.35 -0.06 -12.72
CA GLN A 311 -26.27 -0.21 -13.71
C GLN A 311 -26.25 -1.60 -14.35
N VAL A 312 -26.50 -2.68 -13.59
CA VAL A 312 -26.62 -4.04 -14.16
C VAL A 312 -27.86 -4.16 -15.05
N ASN A 313 -28.98 -3.55 -14.66
CA ASN A 313 -30.18 -3.51 -15.50
C ASN A 313 -30.00 -2.67 -16.76
N GLN A 314 -29.35 -1.52 -16.70
CA GLN A 314 -29.02 -0.71 -17.90
C GLN A 314 -28.03 -1.43 -18.82
N GLN A 315 -27.00 -2.11 -18.28
CA GLN A 315 -26.06 -2.90 -19.08
C GLN A 315 -26.75 -4.10 -19.76
N ASN A 316 -27.71 -4.76 -19.08
CA ASN A 316 -28.49 -5.85 -19.65
C ASN A 316 -29.52 -5.38 -20.69
N LEU A 317 -30.12 -4.19 -20.50
CA LEU A 317 -31.00 -3.55 -21.49
C LEU A 317 -30.21 -3.08 -22.74
N LEU A 318 -29.01 -2.54 -22.56
CA LEU A 318 -28.11 -2.16 -23.66
C LEU A 318 -27.56 -3.39 -24.42
N ASN A 319 -27.24 -4.49 -23.72
CA ASN A 319 -26.79 -5.72 -24.35
C ASN A 319 -27.91 -6.47 -25.10
N ASN A 320 -29.15 -6.44 -24.59
CA ASN A 320 -30.30 -7.02 -25.29
C ASN A 320 -30.73 -6.19 -26.51
N ASN A 321 -30.58 -4.86 -26.47
CA ASN A 321 -30.87 -4.01 -27.63
C ASN A 321 -29.77 -4.06 -28.70
N ASN A 322 -28.50 -4.32 -28.34
CA ASN A 322 -27.40 -4.43 -29.30
C ASN A 322 -27.29 -5.80 -29.98
N ASN A 323 -27.80 -6.88 -29.36
CA ASN A 323 -27.77 -8.22 -29.97
C ASN A 323 -28.79 -8.42 -31.11
N ASN A 324 -29.74 -7.50 -31.28
CA ASN A 324 -30.71 -7.56 -32.39
C ASN A 324 -30.32 -6.71 -33.61
N ASN A 325 -29.20 -5.99 -33.58
CA ASN A 325 -28.75 -5.18 -34.72
C ASN A 325 -27.21 -5.02 -34.73
N LYS A 326 -26.48 -6.05 -35.15
CA LYS A 326 -25.24 -5.93 -35.98
C LYS A 326 -24.66 -7.30 -36.30
N SER A 327 -25.26 -7.91 -37.32
CA SER A 327 -24.54 -8.69 -38.31
C SER A 327 -23.80 -7.71 -39.23
N LYS A 328 -22.51 -7.96 -39.46
CA LYS A 328 -21.58 -7.34 -40.43
C LYS A 328 -20.79 -6.10 -40.01
N ASN A 329 -19.49 -6.24 -40.29
CA ASN A 329 -18.39 -5.29 -40.48
C ASN A 329 -17.50 -4.95 -39.28
N GLU A 330 -16.21 -5.19 -39.56
CA GLU A 330 -14.99 -4.84 -38.85
C GLU A 330 -14.93 -3.35 -38.48
N ASP A 331 -14.35 -3.03 -37.32
CA ASP A 331 -13.27 -2.04 -37.26
C ASP A 331 -12.54 -2.01 -35.90
N ASN A 332 -11.24 -1.74 -36.02
CA ASN A 332 -10.19 -1.66 -35.02
C ASN A 332 -10.46 -0.75 -33.81
N TYR A 333 -10.03 -1.19 -32.62
CA TYR A 333 -9.45 -0.28 -31.62
C TYR A 333 -8.07 -0.80 -31.18
N ASP A 334 -7.07 -0.11 -31.72
CA ASP A 334 -5.64 -0.35 -31.55
C ASP A 334 -5.15 0.38 -30.29
N TYR A 335 -4.63 -0.36 -29.30
CA TYR A 335 -3.86 0.21 -28.18
C TYR A 335 -2.44 -0.36 -28.21
N ARG A 336 -1.69 0.02 -29.25
CA ARG A 336 -0.22 -0.02 -29.30
C ARG A 336 0.35 1.38 -29.54
N ARG A 337 0.73 2.07 -28.45
CA ARG A 337 1.95 2.92 -28.35
C ARG A 337 1.95 3.72 -27.05
N ASN A 338 2.79 3.29 -26.10
CA ASN A 338 3.78 4.13 -25.41
C ASN A 338 4.35 3.33 -24.23
N ASN A 339 5.22 2.36 -24.55
CA ASN A 339 6.19 1.80 -23.61
C ASN A 339 7.26 0.95 -24.32
N VAL A 340 7.94 1.53 -25.31
CA VAL A 340 9.25 1.02 -25.77
C VAL A 340 10.11 2.19 -26.24
N GLN A 341 10.96 2.71 -25.36
CA GLN A 341 12.33 3.16 -25.67
C GLN A 341 13.04 3.50 -24.37
N ASN A 342 13.67 2.48 -23.78
CA ASN A 342 15.03 2.54 -23.19
C ASN A 342 15.35 1.19 -22.53
N ARG A 343 15.56 0.19 -23.38
CA ARG A 343 16.49 -0.90 -23.09
C ARG A 343 17.69 -0.69 -24.00
N ARG A 344 18.88 -0.47 -23.43
CA ARG A 344 20.13 -1.05 -23.95
C ARG A 344 21.07 -1.40 -22.79
N PRO A 345 21.87 -2.46 -22.97
CA PRO A 345 22.49 -3.23 -21.89
C PRO A 345 23.84 -2.67 -21.46
N TYR A 346 24.22 -2.96 -20.22
CA TYR A 346 25.58 -2.79 -19.70
C TYR A 346 26.48 -3.85 -20.35
N ASN A 347 27.55 -3.41 -21.02
CA ASN A 347 28.81 -4.15 -21.13
C ASN A 347 29.97 -3.17 -21.39
N GLU A 348 31.12 -3.53 -20.85
CA GLU A 348 32.37 -2.77 -20.71
C GLU A 348 33.05 -2.44 -22.05
N ILE A 349 33.84 -1.35 -22.07
CA ILE A 349 35.29 -1.30 -22.42
C ILE A 349 35.74 0.15 -22.76
N ARG A 350 36.89 0.51 -22.19
CA ARG A 350 37.84 1.65 -22.36
C ARG A 350 37.77 2.52 -23.64
N GLY A 351 38.07 3.82 -23.48
CA GLY A 351 38.61 4.67 -24.56
C GLY A 351 38.71 6.16 -24.24
N LYS A 352 39.91 6.75 -24.44
CA LYS A 352 40.34 8.14 -24.15
C LYS A 352 39.72 9.21 -25.08
N GLY A 353 39.70 10.49 -24.69
CA GLY A 353 39.70 11.61 -25.67
C GLY A 353 39.27 13.01 -25.18
N ARG A 354 40.19 13.98 -25.31
CA ARG A 354 40.21 15.41 -24.92
C ARG A 354 39.31 16.38 -25.75
N GLY A 355 39.05 17.59 -25.19
CA GLY A 355 38.99 18.91 -25.89
C GLY A 355 37.76 19.80 -25.57
N LYS A 356 37.83 20.86 -24.72
CA LYS A 356 37.98 22.33 -24.98
C LYS A 356 37.24 22.84 -26.25
N VAL A 357 36.46 23.94 -26.27
CA VAL A 357 36.83 25.38 -26.11
C VAL A 357 35.57 26.29 -25.88
N ARG A 358 35.83 27.47 -25.28
CA ARG A 358 35.06 28.69 -24.95
C ARG A 358 34.27 29.41 -26.07
N GLY A 359 33.33 30.28 -25.64
CA GLY A 359 33.01 31.58 -26.29
C GLY A 359 31.69 32.20 -25.77
N GLY A 360 31.74 33.39 -25.15
CA GLY A 360 30.57 34.15 -24.66
C GLY A 360 30.33 35.45 -25.41
N PHE A 361 29.24 36.18 -25.11
CA PHE A 361 29.09 37.65 -25.09
C PHE A 361 27.67 38.01 -24.59
N GLY A 362 27.56 39.01 -23.72
CA GLY A 362 26.31 39.42 -23.05
C GLY A 362 25.60 40.63 -23.67
N ARG A 363 24.39 40.91 -23.15
CA ARG A 363 23.71 42.22 -23.14
C ARG A 363 22.64 42.23 -22.04
N GLU A 364 22.73 43.21 -21.14
CA GLU A 364 21.69 43.59 -20.17
C GLU A 364 20.76 44.67 -20.76
N GLY A 365 19.50 44.70 -20.28
CA GLY A 365 18.55 45.78 -20.60
C GLY A 365 17.07 45.49 -20.32
N SER A 366 16.71 45.34 -19.03
CA SER A 366 15.45 45.68 -18.34
C SER A 366 14.04 45.30 -18.86
N SER A 367 13.26 44.70 -17.93
CA SER A 367 11.86 44.99 -17.56
C SER A 367 10.84 43.84 -17.70
N GLN A 368 10.06 43.68 -16.62
CA GLN A 368 8.92 42.78 -16.37
C GLN A 368 9.21 41.34 -15.92
N THR A 369 9.35 41.18 -14.60
CA THR A 369 9.26 39.89 -13.90
C THR A 369 7.83 39.37 -13.89
N HIS A 370 7.41 38.75 -14.99
CA HIS A 370 6.38 37.70 -14.93
C HIS A 370 7.02 36.48 -14.28
N GLY A 371 6.50 36.08 -13.11
CA GLY A 371 6.90 34.84 -12.44
C GLY A 371 6.74 33.67 -13.40
N LYS A 372 7.86 33.13 -13.89
CA LYS A 372 7.86 31.96 -14.77
C LYS A 372 7.27 30.79 -14.00
N GLN A 373 6.09 30.33 -14.43
CA GLN A 373 5.50 29.09 -13.98
C GLN A 373 6.39 27.92 -14.45
N MET A 374 6.91 27.14 -13.50
CA MET A 374 7.87 26.07 -13.75
C MET A 374 7.20 24.69 -13.76
N THR A 375 7.78 23.77 -14.53
CA THR A 375 7.37 22.37 -14.59
C THR A 375 7.86 21.58 -13.37
N LEU A 376 7.16 20.49 -13.00
CA LEU A 376 7.49 19.65 -11.85
C LEU A 376 8.97 19.24 -11.80
N ASP A 377 9.63 18.98 -12.93
CA ASP A 377 11.04 18.56 -12.95
C ASP A 377 12.03 19.57 -12.32
N ALA A 378 11.63 20.84 -12.15
CA ALA A 378 12.47 21.85 -11.54
C ALA A 378 12.35 21.93 -10.01
N VAL A 379 11.15 21.73 -9.47
CA VAL A 379 10.89 21.70 -8.02
C VAL A 379 11.57 20.47 -7.36
N TRP A 380 11.67 19.36 -8.10
CA TRP A 380 12.18 18.07 -7.63
C TRP A 380 13.72 17.97 -7.63
N LYS A 381 14.43 19.05 -8.02
CA LYS A 381 15.90 19.12 -8.00
C LYS A 381 16.45 19.89 -6.79
N TYR A 382 15.60 20.56 -6.02
CA TYR A 382 16.06 21.36 -4.90
C TYR A 382 16.36 20.47 -3.68
N LYS A 383 17.64 20.44 -3.27
CA LYS A 383 18.09 19.80 -2.04
C LYS A 383 18.47 20.91 -1.06
N PRO A 384 17.76 21.05 0.08
CA PRO A 384 18.04 22.10 1.04
C PRO A 384 19.47 21.99 1.57
N SER A 385 20.13 23.14 1.66
CA SER A 385 21.47 23.25 2.24
C SER A 385 21.44 22.76 3.69
N GLN A 386 22.42 21.93 4.08
CA GLN A 386 22.55 21.48 5.47
C GLN A 386 22.78 22.69 6.39
N ASP A 387 23.50 23.71 5.93
CA ASP A 387 23.73 24.95 6.69
C ASP A 387 22.43 25.70 6.98
N HIS A 388 21.49 25.73 6.02
CA HIS A 388 20.17 26.37 6.22
C HIS A 388 19.33 25.58 7.22
N ILE A 389 19.38 24.24 7.17
CA ILE A 389 18.70 23.39 8.14
C ILE A 389 19.26 23.64 9.54
N ASP A 390 20.58 23.69 9.68
CA ASP A 390 21.25 23.91 10.96
C ASP A 390 20.98 25.30 11.52
N GLN A 391 20.86 26.33 10.66
CA GLN A 391 20.46 27.67 11.07
C GLN A 391 19.04 27.70 11.65
N LEU A 392 18.07 27.06 10.99
CA LEU A 392 16.70 26.98 11.49
C LEU A 392 16.61 26.15 12.78
N ILE A 393 17.44 25.13 12.93
CA ILE A 393 17.55 24.38 14.19
C ILE A 393 18.10 25.25 15.32
N ARG A 394 19.14 26.06 15.05
CA ARG A 394 19.66 27.04 16.02
C ARG A 394 18.63 28.10 16.41
N MET A 395 17.68 28.41 15.53
CA MET A 395 16.54 29.29 15.82
C MET A 395 15.46 28.61 16.69
N GLY A 396 15.63 27.33 17.05
CA GLY A 396 14.77 26.59 17.96
C GLY A 396 13.70 25.74 17.27
N TYR A 397 13.73 25.62 15.95
CA TYR A 397 12.80 24.76 15.20
C TYR A 397 13.34 23.33 15.10
N SER A 398 12.45 22.33 15.09
CA SER A 398 12.88 20.94 14.91
C SER A 398 13.44 20.73 13.50
N ALA A 399 14.45 19.86 13.37
CA ALA A 399 15.04 19.51 12.08
C ALA A 399 13.99 19.07 11.03
N LYS A 400 12.88 18.49 11.49
CA LYS A 400 11.74 18.06 10.68
C LYS A 400 11.00 19.25 10.08
N ILE A 401 10.60 20.22 10.90
CA ILE A 401 9.82 21.37 10.42
C ILE A 401 10.71 22.35 9.63
N SER A 402 11.99 22.48 9.99
CA SER A 402 12.98 23.27 9.26
C SER A 402 13.19 22.78 7.82
N LYS A 403 13.32 21.45 7.63
CA LYS A 403 13.42 20.87 6.28
C LYS A 403 12.15 21.14 5.47
N ARG A 404 10.97 20.96 6.09
CA ARG A 404 9.68 21.19 5.43
C ARG A 404 9.53 22.65 4.98
N ALA A 405 9.95 23.61 5.81
CA ALA A 405 9.96 25.02 5.47
C ALA A 405 10.85 25.31 4.25
N LEU A 406 12.11 24.84 4.28
CA LEU A 406 13.06 25.05 3.18
C LEU A 406 12.65 24.38 1.87
N TYR A 407 11.98 23.24 1.92
CA TYR A 407 11.41 22.63 0.71
C TYR A 407 10.26 23.44 0.15
N THR A 408 9.44 24.02 1.02
CA THR A 408 8.25 24.79 0.62
C THR A 408 8.64 26.13 0.00
N THR A 409 9.79 26.69 0.38
CA THR A 409 10.25 28.03 -0.02
C THR A 409 11.49 28.02 -0.90
N GLU A 410 11.79 26.87 -1.54
CA GLU A 410 12.93 26.70 -2.46
C GLU A 410 14.30 27.11 -1.86
N GLY A 411 14.44 26.99 -0.54
CA GLY A 411 15.66 27.38 0.16
C GLY A 411 15.78 28.84 0.55
N ASN A 412 14.79 29.66 0.22
CA ASN A 412 14.72 31.02 0.67
C ASN A 412 14.52 31.02 2.19
N MET A 413 15.55 31.44 2.91
CA MET A 413 15.59 31.43 4.38
C MET A 413 14.58 32.40 5.00
N GLU A 414 14.34 33.55 4.38
CA GLU A 414 13.40 34.55 4.92
C GLU A 414 11.96 34.03 4.82
N GLU A 415 11.59 33.50 3.66
CA GLU A 415 10.30 32.85 3.46
C GLU A 415 10.15 31.60 4.33
N ALA A 416 11.22 30.80 4.52
CA ALA A 416 11.19 29.62 5.37
C ALA A 416 10.91 29.99 6.84
N VAL A 417 11.53 31.07 7.33
CA VAL A 417 11.28 31.58 8.69
C VAL A 417 9.86 32.11 8.83
N ASN A 418 9.36 32.86 7.85
CA ASN A 418 7.97 33.34 7.87
C ASN A 418 6.96 32.19 7.84
N TRP A 419 7.23 31.17 7.03
CA TRP A 419 6.43 29.95 6.98
C TRP A 419 6.46 29.22 8.33
N LEU A 420 7.63 29.12 8.97
CA LEU A 420 7.77 28.52 10.30
C LEU A 420 7.02 29.29 11.38
N MET A 421 7.07 30.62 11.38
CA MET A 421 6.33 31.45 12.35
C MET A 421 4.82 31.26 12.28
N GLN A 422 4.30 30.92 11.09
CA GLN A 422 2.87 30.68 10.87
C GLN A 422 2.45 29.23 11.12
N ASN A 423 3.38 28.27 11.04
CA ASN A 423 3.07 26.84 11.02
C ASN A 423 3.73 26.02 12.15
N ALA A 424 4.62 26.62 12.94
CA ALA A 424 5.22 25.99 14.11
C ALA A 424 4.34 26.26 15.35
N ILE A 425 3.43 25.33 15.65
CA ILE A 425 2.75 25.30 16.95
C ILE A 425 3.81 25.02 18.03
N SER A 426 3.82 25.82 19.11
CA SER A 426 4.95 25.93 20.05
C SER A 426 5.25 24.63 20.83
N ASP A 427 6.43 24.05 20.62
CA ASP A 427 7.06 23.07 21.53
C ASP A 427 7.67 23.75 22.79
N LYS A 428 7.27 24.99 23.13
CA LYS A 428 7.98 25.87 24.08
C LYS A 428 7.18 26.29 25.32
N MET A 429 6.25 25.46 25.80
CA MET A 429 5.47 25.70 27.03
C MET A 429 5.39 24.46 27.94
N ILE A 430 6.43 23.62 28.00
CA ILE A 430 6.58 22.56 29.01
C ILE A 430 8.01 22.56 29.56
N SER A 431 8.43 23.62 30.26
CA SER A 431 9.64 23.55 31.12
C SER A 431 9.79 24.66 32.18
N LEU A 432 8.73 25.35 32.59
CA LEU A 432 8.80 26.33 33.69
C LEU A 432 7.67 26.14 34.70
N SER A 433 7.65 24.97 35.32
CA SER A 433 6.97 24.76 36.59
C SER A 433 7.59 23.54 37.27
N ILE A 434 8.48 23.79 38.24
CA ILE A 434 8.67 23.07 39.52
C ILE A 434 10.02 23.52 40.15
N ASP A 435 9.85 24.23 41.26
CA ASP A 435 10.64 24.32 42.50
C ASP A 435 12.15 24.58 42.52
N LYS A 436 12.51 25.70 43.17
CA LYS A 436 13.43 25.71 44.32
C LYS A 436 12.99 26.73 45.38
N ASN A 437 12.20 26.26 46.34
CA ASN A 437 12.39 26.64 47.73
C ASN A 437 13.58 25.84 48.26
N GLU A 438 14.62 26.52 48.76
CA GLU A 438 15.48 26.14 49.89
C GLU A 438 16.73 27.05 49.89
N SER A 439 16.68 28.11 50.70
CA SER A 439 17.66 28.50 51.74
C SER A 439 17.41 29.94 52.17
#